data_AF-A0A0H3IZ64-F1
#
_entry.id   AF-A0A0H3IZ64-F1
#
_cell.length_a   1.000
_cell.length_b   1.000
_cell.length_c   1.000
_cell.angle_alpha   90.00
_cell.angle_beta   90.00
_cell.angle_gamma   90.00
#
_symmetry.space_group_name_H-M   'P 1'
#
loop_
_entity.id
_entity.type
_entity.pdbx_description
1 polymer ?
#
loop_
_entity_poly.entity_id
_entity_poly.type
_entity_poly.pdbx_seq_one_letter_code
_entity_poly.pdbx_strand_id
1 'polypeptide(L)'
;MDKIFIEDFEIYANHGVFKEEKRLGQKFIISIELSLDLKKAGATGDLQQTVNYGELCLKVEEQFTREKYDLIETAAEKVAEFILLEYEKVKCVKVLIKKPWAPIGRPVKYAAVEIKRGWHTVYIGMGSNMGDKEKNLKDAIELIHHSGKSRVTKTSKFYVTAPVGYLDQDDFLNCALEVKTMLSPEEFMNMLLDFERDLKRERLIHWGPRTIDLDILLYDNLVTSDERYIIPHPRMAERMFVIEPLCDIAPYVIHPVLNKRICDIKAEITKTTGI
;
A
#
# COMPACT_ATOMS: atom_id res chain seq x y z
N MET A 1 -13.01 13.44 6.94
CA MET A 1 -12.39 12.49 7.90
C MET A 1 -11.92 13.33 9.06
N ASP A 2 -12.20 12.90 10.28
CA ASP A 2 -11.85 13.65 11.49
C ASP A 2 -10.36 13.52 11.78
N LYS A 3 -9.84 14.39 12.66
CA LYS A 3 -8.42 14.49 12.92
C LYS A 3 -8.08 14.66 14.40
N ILE A 4 -6.96 14.06 14.81
CA ILE A 4 -6.27 14.36 16.08
C ILE A 4 -4.94 15.04 15.73
N PHE A 5 -4.63 16.13 16.43
CA PHE A 5 -3.40 16.90 16.25
C PHE A 5 -2.55 16.84 17.52
N ILE A 6 -1.26 16.62 17.33
CA ILE A 6 -0.23 16.75 18.36
C ILE A 6 0.82 17.66 17.76
N GLU A 7 1.01 18.84 18.33
CA GLU A 7 1.87 19.87 17.77
C GLU A 7 3.09 20.11 18.64
N ASP A 8 4.22 20.27 17.96
CA ASP A 8 5.49 20.75 18.48
C ASP A 8 5.98 20.11 19.80
N PHE A 9 5.83 18.80 19.94
CA PHE A 9 6.44 18.08 21.06
C PHE A 9 7.93 17.82 20.79
N GLU A 10 8.72 17.95 21.84
CA GLU A 10 10.19 17.99 21.75
C GLU A 10 10.79 16.63 22.07
N ILE A 11 11.72 16.18 21.23
CA ILE A 11 12.47 14.93 21.43
C ILE A 11 13.95 15.19 21.24
N TYR A 12 14.79 14.58 22.08
CA TYR A 12 16.24 14.58 21.89
C TYR A 12 16.68 13.26 21.26
N ALA A 13 17.33 13.32 20.10
CA ALA A 13 17.76 12.12 19.37
C ALA A 13 19.09 12.31 18.64
N ASN A 14 19.62 11.20 18.11
CA ASN A 14 20.94 11.14 17.47
C ASN A 14 20.84 10.93 15.94
N HIS A 15 19.99 11.69 15.26
CA HIS A 15 19.90 11.68 13.80
C HIS A 15 20.74 12.79 13.16
N GLY A 16 21.23 12.49 11.95
CA GLY A 16 22.04 13.41 11.16
C GLY A 16 23.19 12.70 10.45
N VAL A 17 23.67 13.34 9.38
CA VAL A 17 24.74 12.82 8.53
C VAL A 17 26.11 12.94 9.22
N PHE A 18 26.31 14.00 10.03
CA PHE A 18 27.60 14.23 10.67
C PHE A 18 27.79 13.32 11.89
N LYS A 19 29.01 12.81 12.08
CA LYS A 19 29.35 11.93 13.21
C LYS A 19 29.08 12.59 14.56
N GLU A 20 29.29 13.90 14.62
CA GLU A 20 29.05 14.75 15.77
C GLU A 20 27.57 14.76 16.16
N GLU A 21 26.66 14.82 15.18
CA GLU A 21 25.21 14.75 15.41
C GLU A 21 24.82 13.39 16.01
N LYS A 22 25.38 12.29 15.49
CA LYS A 22 25.11 10.94 16.01
C LYS A 22 25.70 10.68 17.40
N ARG A 23 26.69 11.49 17.83
CA ARG A 23 27.35 11.39 19.14
C ARG A 23 26.71 12.30 20.19
N LEU A 24 26.55 13.59 19.87
CA LEU A 24 26.04 14.58 20.81
C LEU A 24 24.52 14.57 20.88
N GLY A 25 23.87 14.22 19.77
CA GLY A 25 22.43 14.36 19.61
C GLY A 25 22.02 15.82 19.45
N GLN A 26 20.75 16.01 19.17
CA GLN A 26 20.16 17.34 19.05
C GLN A 26 18.66 17.26 19.30
N LYS A 27 18.07 18.44 19.51
CA LYS A 27 16.63 18.61 19.62
C LYS A 27 15.95 18.48 18.27
N PHE A 28 14.88 17.69 18.25
CA PHE A 28 13.88 17.63 17.18
C PHE A 28 12.54 18.07 17.74
N ILE A 29 11.71 18.62 16.87
CA ILE A 29 10.33 19.00 17.21
C ILE A 29 9.43 18.24 16.24
N ILE A 30 8.55 17.40 16.77
CA ILE A 30 7.67 16.56 15.97
C ILE A 30 6.23 17.07 16.09
N SER A 31 5.52 17.10 14.97
CA SER A 31 4.07 17.28 14.94
C SER A 31 3.43 16.14 14.17
N ILE A 32 2.31 15.64 14.68
CA ILE A 32 1.58 14.49 14.13
C ILE A 32 0.13 14.87 13.94
N GLU A 33 -0.38 14.64 12.73
CA GLU A 33 -1.80 14.71 12.41
C GLU A 33 -2.28 13.30 12.05
N LEU A 34 -3.21 12.76 12.83
CA LEU A 34 -3.86 11.47 12.58
C LEU A 34 -5.21 11.70 11.93
N SER A 35 -5.52 11.00 10.84
CA SER A 35 -6.86 10.96 10.25
C SER A 35 -7.55 9.63 10.58
N LEU A 36 -8.68 9.72 11.29
CA LEU A 36 -9.48 8.58 11.75
C LEU A 36 -10.96 8.99 11.89
N ASP A 37 -11.83 8.02 12.18
CA ASP A 37 -13.24 8.29 12.48
C ASP A 37 -13.42 8.49 13.99
N LEU A 38 -13.78 9.70 14.41
CA LEU A 38 -13.97 10.04 15.82
C LEU A 38 -15.43 9.96 16.26
N LYS A 39 -16.37 9.67 15.35
CA LYS A 39 -17.80 9.71 15.63
C LYS A 39 -18.18 8.75 16.76
N LYS A 40 -17.65 7.52 16.73
CA LYS A 40 -17.96 6.51 17.75
C LYS A 40 -17.40 6.91 19.12
N ALA A 41 -16.14 7.34 19.17
CA ALA A 41 -15.51 7.82 20.41
C ALA A 41 -16.25 9.03 21.00
N GLY A 42 -16.63 9.99 20.17
CA GLY A 42 -17.41 11.16 20.58
C GLY A 42 -18.82 10.82 21.09
N ALA A 43 -19.44 9.78 20.54
CA ALA A 43 -20.76 9.32 20.97
C ALA A 43 -20.73 8.50 22.27
N THR A 44 -19.69 7.70 22.50
CA THR A 44 -19.64 6.75 23.63
C THR A 44 -18.77 7.20 24.80
N GLY A 45 -17.83 8.13 24.58
CA GLY A 45 -16.81 8.48 25.57
C GLY A 45 -15.79 7.36 25.83
N ASP A 46 -15.78 6.31 25.01
CA ASP A 46 -14.89 5.15 25.18
C ASP A 46 -13.50 5.44 24.59
N LEU A 47 -12.48 5.49 25.45
CA LEU A 47 -11.08 5.68 25.06
C LEU A 47 -10.57 4.58 24.13
N GLN A 48 -11.14 3.37 24.20
CA GLN A 48 -10.83 2.28 23.28
C GLN A 48 -11.39 2.51 21.88
N GLN A 49 -12.13 3.59 21.60
CA GLN A 49 -12.59 3.94 20.25
C GLN A 49 -11.74 5.05 19.60
N THR A 50 -10.72 5.56 20.29
CA THR A 50 -9.83 6.61 19.77
C THR A 50 -8.36 6.23 19.98
N VAL A 51 -7.45 7.15 19.69
CA VAL A 51 -6.02 7.05 19.98
C VAL A 51 -5.70 7.87 21.23
N ASN A 52 -5.00 7.25 22.18
CA ASN A 52 -4.46 7.96 23.35
C ASN A 52 -3.21 8.74 22.94
N TYR A 53 -3.31 10.06 22.87
CA TYR A 53 -2.20 10.93 22.47
C TYR A 53 -1.02 10.92 23.45
N GLY A 54 -1.26 10.69 24.76
CA GLY A 54 -0.18 10.58 25.74
C GLY A 54 0.66 9.33 25.54
N GLU A 55 0.00 8.19 25.35
CA GLU A 55 0.68 6.93 25.02
C GLU A 55 1.38 7.00 23.66
N LEU A 56 0.73 7.63 22.67
CA LEU A 56 1.30 7.83 21.34
C LEU A 56 2.61 8.63 21.39
N CYS A 57 2.66 9.75 22.12
CA CYS A 57 3.87 10.54 22.25
C CYS A 57 5.03 9.72 22.84
N LEU A 58 4.76 8.94 23.89
CA LEU A 58 5.78 8.08 24.53
C LEU A 58 6.31 7.01 23.56
N LYS A 59 5.41 6.31 22.85
CA LYS A 59 5.81 5.28 21.90
C LYS A 59 6.52 5.87 20.67
N VAL A 60 6.12 7.04 20.21
CA VAL A 60 6.82 7.74 19.11
C VAL A 60 8.22 8.15 19.55
N GLU A 61 8.39 8.67 20.77
CA GLU A 61 9.72 8.99 21.30
C GLU A 61 10.62 7.75 21.38
N GLU A 62 10.09 6.63 21.88
CA GLU A 62 10.81 5.35 21.90
C GLU A 62 11.23 4.92 20.49
N GLN A 63 10.31 4.94 19.52
CA GLN A 63 10.64 4.55 18.14
C GLN A 63 11.61 5.51 17.46
N PHE A 64 11.47 6.81 17.72
CA PHE A 64 12.34 7.84 17.16
C PHE A 64 13.77 7.74 17.71
N THR A 65 13.92 7.34 18.97
CA THR A 65 15.24 7.23 19.62
C THR A 65 15.89 5.84 19.47
N ARG A 66 15.13 4.83 19.03
CA ARG A 66 15.58 3.44 18.87
C ARG A 66 16.78 3.27 17.94
N GLU A 67 16.80 3.99 16.83
CA GLU A 67 17.85 3.89 15.80
C GLU A 67 18.40 5.26 15.42
N LYS A 68 19.55 5.28 14.72
CA LYS A 68 20.23 6.50 14.30
C LYS A 68 20.26 6.61 12.78
N TYR A 69 19.31 7.35 12.23
CA TYR A 69 19.25 7.64 10.80
C TYR A 69 20.16 8.81 10.40
N ASP A 70 20.68 8.74 9.17
CA ASP A 70 21.39 9.87 8.54
C ASP A 70 20.40 10.99 8.14
N LEU A 71 19.23 10.60 7.66
CA LEU A 71 18.20 11.48 7.11
C LEU A 71 16.99 11.56 8.06
N ILE A 72 16.45 12.77 8.23
CA ILE A 72 15.22 12.97 9.02
C ILE A 72 13.97 12.50 8.26
N GLU A 73 14.09 12.35 6.94
CA GLU A 73 13.14 11.73 6.04
C GLU A 73 12.92 10.26 6.42
N THR A 74 14.01 9.51 6.64
CA THR A 74 13.94 8.11 7.08
C THR A 74 13.31 8.01 8.47
N ALA A 75 13.67 8.92 9.38
CA ALA A 75 13.07 8.97 10.71
C ALA A 75 11.55 9.24 10.62
N ALA A 76 11.14 10.19 9.78
CA ALA A 76 9.73 10.47 9.54
C ALA A 76 8.98 9.26 8.97
N GLU A 77 9.58 8.56 8.00
CA GLU A 77 8.99 7.35 7.40
C GLU A 77 8.75 6.26 8.46
N LYS A 78 9.74 6.05 9.34
CA LYS A 78 9.67 5.03 10.40
C LYS A 78 8.63 5.37 11.46
N VAL A 79 8.50 6.64 11.82
CA VAL A 79 7.42 7.11 12.70
C VAL A 79 6.05 6.90 12.05
N ALA A 80 5.89 7.26 10.77
CA ALA A 80 4.62 7.09 10.07
C ALA A 80 4.23 5.60 9.93
N GLU A 81 5.18 4.75 9.53
CA GLU A 81 5.03 3.30 9.43
C GLU A 81 4.63 2.69 10.78
N PHE A 82 5.33 3.04 11.85
CA PHE A 82 5.00 2.59 13.21
C PHE A 82 3.57 2.95 13.60
N ILE A 83 3.17 4.22 13.40
CA ILE A 83 1.83 4.68 13.79
C ILE A 83 0.73 3.93 13.02
N LEU A 84 0.91 3.73 11.71
CA LEU A 84 -0.09 3.06 10.87
C LEU A 84 -0.23 1.57 11.18
N LEU A 85 0.84 0.93 11.65
CA LEU A 85 0.86 -0.49 12.05
C LEU A 85 0.30 -0.70 13.47
N GLU A 86 0.71 0.12 14.42
CA GLU A 86 0.31 0.00 15.83
C GLU A 86 -1.16 0.43 16.05
N TYR A 87 -1.63 1.44 15.31
CA TYR A 87 -2.95 2.04 15.50
C TYR A 87 -3.86 1.77 14.31
N GLU A 88 -4.49 0.59 14.27
CA GLU A 88 -5.32 0.13 13.13
C GLU A 88 -6.46 1.08 12.71
N LYS A 89 -6.93 1.95 13.62
CA LYS A 89 -7.97 2.95 13.33
C LYS A 89 -7.46 4.15 12.54
N VAL A 90 -6.15 4.39 12.57
CA VAL A 90 -5.51 5.49 11.84
C VAL A 90 -5.47 5.10 10.36
N LYS A 91 -6.19 5.85 9.53
CA LYS A 91 -6.22 5.63 8.09
C LYS A 91 -5.10 6.35 7.38
N CYS A 92 -4.71 7.51 7.89
CA CYS A 92 -3.64 8.33 7.36
C CYS A 92 -2.96 9.07 8.51
N VAL A 93 -1.65 9.24 8.40
CA VAL A 93 -0.84 10.06 9.29
C VAL A 93 -0.04 11.07 8.47
N LYS A 94 0.07 12.28 8.98
CA LYS A 94 1.04 13.27 8.54
C LYS A 94 2.02 13.50 9.67
N VAL A 95 3.31 13.43 9.36
CA VAL A 95 4.42 13.61 10.30
C VAL A 95 5.26 14.78 9.81
N LEU A 96 5.42 15.79 10.67
CA LEU A 96 6.31 16.92 10.46
C LEU A 96 7.44 16.82 11.48
N ILE A 97 8.69 16.78 10.99
CA ILE A 97 9.89 16.77 11.83
C ILE A 97 10.68 18.02 11.54
N LYS A 98 10.81 18.89 12.54
CA LYS A 98 11.64 20.09 12.51
C LYS A 98 12.96 19.81 13.22
N LYS A 99 14.04 20.32 12.64
CA LYS A 99 15.42 20.26 13.11
C LYS A 99 15.93 21.69 13.33
N PRO A 100 15.71 22.28 14.52
CA PRO A 100 16.09 23.66 14.82
C PRO A 100 17.60 23.89 14.80
N TRP A 101 18.40 22.88 15.15
CA TRP A 101 19.86 22.98 15.27
C TRP A 101 20.60 22.37 14.07
N ALA A 102 19.94 22.32 12.90
CA ALA A 102 20.56 21.85 11.68
C ALA A 102 21.82 22.68 11.34
N PRO A 103 22.97 22.05 11.07
CA PRO A 103 24.23 22.75 10.80
C PRO A 103 24.27 23.35 9.38
N ILE A 104 23.45 24.37 9.14
CA ILE A 104 23.25 25.00 7.81
C ILE A 104 24.27 26.12 7.53
N GLY A 105 24.94 26.64 8.58
CA GLY A 105 25.91 27.73 8.44
C GLY A 105 25.29 29.09 8.08
N ARG A 106 23.96 29.24 8.23
CA ARG A 106 23.21 30.49 8.02
C ARG A 106 22.11 30.65 9.08
N PRO A 107 21.66 31.88 9.37
CA PRO A 107 20.52 32.10 10.26
C PRO A 107 19.23 31.56 9.64
N VAL A 108 18.68 30.49 10.21
CA VAL A 108 17.35 29.95 9.90
C VAL A 108 16.66 29.52 11.19
N LYS A 109 15.32 29.49 11.21
CA LYS A 109 14.56 29.04 12.38
C LYS A 109 14.67 27.52 12.59
N TYR A 110 14.56 26.76 11.50
CA TYR A 110 14.74 25.32 11.45
C TYR A 110 14.78 24.86 9.98
N ALA A 111 15.32 23.66 9.73
CA ALA A 111 14.96 22.85 8.57
C ALA A 111 13.88 21.84 8.97
N ALA A 112 13.04 21.39 8.05
CA ALA A 112 11.99 20.42 8.37
C ALA A 112 11.64 19.54 7.18
N VAL A 113 11.07 18.37 7.48
CA VAL A 113 10.45 17.45 6.51
C VAL A 113 9.02 17.18 6.94
N GLU A 114 8.09 17.19 5.98
CA GLU A 114 6.71 16.78 6.18
C GLU A 114 6.39 15.63 5.23
N ILE A 115 5.89 14.52 5.76
CA ILE A 115 5.40 13.41 4.96
C ILE A 115 3.95 13.08 5.32
N LYS A 116 3.26 12.47 4.38
CA LYS A 116 1.91 11.93 4.57
C LYS A 116 1.89 10.49 4.08
N ARG A 117 1.45 9.58 4.94
CA ARG A 117 1.30 8.13 4.64
C ARG A 117 -0.07 7.66 5.06
N GLY A 118 -0.57 6.60 4.46
CA GLY A 118 -1.87 6.05 4.82
C GLY A 118 -2.12 4.71 4.17
N TRP A 119 -3.22 4.08 4.58
CA TRP A 119 -3.67 2.83 4.01
C TRP A 119 -4.45 3.06 2.72
N HIS A 120 -3.94 2.50 1.63
CA HIS A 120 -4.55 2.47 0.31
C HIS A 120 -5.32 1.17 0.09
N THR A 121 -6.44 1.22 -0.63
CA THR A 121 -7.09 0.01 -1.18
C THR A 121 -6.57 -0.24 -2.59
N VAL A 122 -6.05 -1.43 -2.82
CA VAL A 122 -5.57 -1.88 -4.12
C VAL A 122 -6.33 -3.13 -4.52
N TYR A 123 -6.73 -3.20 -5.78
CA TYR A 123 -7.28 -4.42 -6.37
C TYR A 123 -6.25 -4.98 -7.33
N ILE A 124 -5.91 -6.26 -7.16
CA ILE A 124 -4.97 -6.95 -8.04
C ILE A 124 -5.66 -8.13 -8.73
N GLY A 125 -5.29 -8.39 -9.97
CA GLY A 125 -5.59 -9.63 -10.68
C GLY A 125 -4.38 -10.54 -10.61
N MET A 126 -4.61 -11.83 -10.41
CA MET A 126 -3.56 -12.85 -10.40
C MET A 126 -3.91 -13.98 -11.36
N GLY A 127 -2.92 -14.49 -12.07
CA GLY A 127 -3.07 -15.62 -12.98
C GLY A 127 -1.89 -16.57 -12.93
N SER A 128 -2.11 -17.88 -13.02
CA SER A 128 -1.05 -18.90 -13.13
C SER A 128 -1.44 -19.98 -14.11
N ASN A 129 -0.52 -20.39 -14.99
CA ASN A 129 -0.77 -21.47 -15.96
C ASN A 129 0.31 -22.56 -16.02
N MET A 130 1.33 -22.51 -15.15
CA MET A 130 2.36 -23.54 -15.08
C MET A 130 2.44 -24.22 -13.71
N GLY A 131 2.82 -25.49 -13.70
CA GLY A 131 3.08 -26.24 -12.46
C GLY A 131 1.84 -26.35 -11.57
N ASP A 132 2.04 -26.25 -10.26
CA ASP A 132 0.95 -26.23 -9.29
C ASP A 132 0.34 -24.82 -9.21
N LYS A 133 -0.63 -24.56 -10.09
CA LYS A 133 -1.26 -23.25 -10.28
C LYS A 133 -1.90 -22.72 -8.99
N GLU A 134 -2.52 -23.60 -8.22
CA GLU A 134 -3.19 -23.21 -6.97
C GLU A 134 -2.16 -22.85 -5.90
N LYS A 135 -1.09 -23.64 -5.78
CA LYS A 135 0.02 -23.34 -4.87
C LYS A 135 0.69 -22.01 -5.24
N ASN A 136 0.92 -21.73 -6.52
CA ASN A 136 1.53 -20.45 -6.95
C ASN A 136 0.70 -19.25 -6.49
N LEU A 137 -0.63 -19.30 -6.66
CA LEU A 137 -1.53 -18.23 -6.21
C LEU A 137 -1.52 -18.09 -4.68
N LYS A 138 -1.51 -19.20 -3.95
CA LYS A 138 -1.44 -19.21 -2.48
C LYS A 138 -0.11 -18.64 -1.97
N ASP A 139 1.01 -19.04 -2.56
CA ASP A 139 2.34 -18.56 -2.19
C ASP A 139 2.44 -17.03 -2.41
N ALA A 140 1.84 -16.50 -3.49
CA ALA A 140 1.80 -15.05 -3.72
C ALA A 140 0.97 -14.28 -2.68
N ILE A 141 -0.17 -14.84 -2.25
CA ILE A 141 -0.97 -14.27 -1.15
C ILE A 141 -0.15 -14.22 0.14
N GLU A 142 0.56 -15.32 0.45
CA GLU A 142 1.42 -15.39 1.63
C GLU A 142 2.57 -14.38 1.55
N LEU A 143 3.22 -14.20 0.39
CA LEU A 143 4.26 -13.19 0.20
C LEU A 143 3.75 -11.77 0.47
N ILE A 144 2.53 -11.45 0.01
CA ILE A 144 1.89 -10.16 0.29
C ILE A 144 1.68 -9.98 1.80
N HIS A 145 1.19 -11.01 2.50
CA HIS A 145 1.00 -10.97 3.96
C HIS A 145 2.31 -10.79 4.73
N HIS A 146 3.37 -11.50 4.33
CA HIS A 146 4.67 -11.44 5.00
C HIS A 146 5.45 -10.15 4.73
N SER A 147 5.01 -9.30 3.80
CA SER A 147 5.65 -8.02 3.52
C SER A 147 5.63 -7.02 4.70
N GLY A 148 4.72 -7.22 5.66
CA GLY A 148 4.52 -6.32 6.81
C GLY A 148 3.91 -4.95 6.47
N LYS A 149 3.83 -4.59 5.18
CA LYS A 149 3.29 -3.30 4.70
C LYS A 149 1.98 -3.44 3.93
N SER A 150 1.58 -4.67 3.65
CA SER A 150 0.40 -5.01 2.86
C SER A 150 -0.37 -6.15 3.53
N ARG A 151 -1.69 -6.15 3.39
CA ARG A 151 -2.57 -7.22 3.87
C ARG A 151 -3.68 -7.47 2.86
N VAL A 152 -3.86 -8.72 2.46
CA VAL A 152 -5.03 -9.16 1.69
C VAL A 152 -6.26 -9.10 2.60
N THR A 153 -7.29 -8.34 2.21
CA THR A 153 -8.56 -8.23 2.94
C THR A 153 -9.66 -9.08 2.34
N LYS A 154 -9.58 -9.40 1.04
CA LYS A 154 -10.49 -10.31 0.35
C LYS A 154 -9.78 -11.05 -0.78
N THR A 155 -10.24 -12.26 -1.04
CA THR A 155 -9.82 -13.11 -2.16
C THR A 155 -11.07 -13.60 -2.87
N SER A 156 -11.11 -13.50 -4.20
CA SER A 156 -12.21 -14.06 -5.00
C SER A 156 -12.15 -15.58 -5.03
N LYS A 157 -13.13 -16.21 -5.68
CA LYS A 157 -12.97 -17.60 -6.14
C LYS A 157 -11.83 -17.71 -7.14
N PHE A 158 -11.35 -18.93 -7.33
CA PHE A 158 -10.41 -19.26 -8.40
C PHE A 158 -11.18 -19.73 -9.63
N TYR A 159 -10.84 -19.16 -10.78
CA TYR A 159 -11.51 -19.40 -12.05
C TYR A 159 -10.55 -20.07 -13.02
N VAL A 160 -10.96 -21.22 -13.56
CA VAL A 160 -10.24 -21.87 -14.65
C VAL A 160 -10.71 -21.23 -15.95
N THR A 161 -9.77 -20.75 -16.77
CA THR A 161 -10.08 -20.09 -18.04
C THR A 161 -9.10 -20.51 -19.12
N ALA A 162 -9.60 -20.71 -20.34
CA ALA A 162 -8.77 -20.98 -21.50
C ALA A 162 -7.73 -19.85 -21.72
N PRO A 163 -6.55 -20.16 -22.26
CA PRO A 163 -5.53 -19.17 -22.54
C PRO A 163 -6.01 -18.13 -23.56
N VAL A 164 -5.68 -16.87 -23.33
CA VAL A 164 -5.94 -15.78 -24.28
C VAL A 164 -4.65 -15.46 -25.04
N GLY A 165 -4.67 -15.55 -26.37
CA GLY A 165 -3.50 -15.33 -27.22
C GLY A 165 -2.87 -16.63 -27.71
N TYR A 166 -1.74 -17.03 -27.13
CA TYR A 166 -1.07 -18.29 -27.49
C TYR A 166 -1.91 -19.48 -26.99
N LEU A 167 -2.42 -20.31 -27.89
CA LEU A 167 -3.42 -21.33 -27.53
C LEU A 167 -2.81 -22.69 -27.15
N ASP A 168 -1.54 -22.93 -27.49
CA ASP A 168 -0.84 -24.19 -27.17
C ASP A 168 -0.19 -24.11 -25.77
N GLN A 169 -1.04 -23.91 -24.76
CA GLN A 169 -0.64 -23.88 -23.35
C GLN A 169 -1.81 -24.32 -22.46
N ASP A 170 -1.47 -24.70 -21.24
CA ASP A 170 -2.43 -25.08 -20.20
C ASP A 170 -3.41 -23.94 -19.83
N ASP A 171 -4.59 -24.32 -19.35
CA ASP A 171 -5.58 -23.37 -18.82
C ASP A 171 -5.00 -22.52 -17.68
N PHE A 172 -5.43 -21.27 -17.60
CA PHE A 172 -5.07 -20.37 -16.51
C PHE A 172 -5.99 -20.59 -15.31
N LEU A 173 -5.42 -20.49 -14.11
CA LEU A 173 -6.16 -20.26 -12.88
C LEU A 173 -6.05 -18.78 -12.52
N ASN A 174 -7.19 -18.07 -12.51
CA ASN A 174 -7.26 -16.63 -12.27
C ASN A 174 -8.04 -16.30 -10.98
N CYS A 175 -7.64 -15.24 -10.29
CA CYS A 175 -8.40 -14.68 -9.19
C CYS A 175 -8.11 -13.17 -9.02
N ALA A 176 -8.89 -12.49 -8.18
CA ALA A 176 -8.66 -11.12 -7.79
C ALA A 176 -8.53 -11.01 -6.27
N LEU A 177 -7.68 -10.09 -5.81
CA LEU A 177 -7.55 -9.75 -4.39
C LEU A 177 -7.91 -8.29 -4.15
N GLU A 178 -8.45 -8.03 -2.96
CA GLU A 178 -8.46 -6.70 -2.34
C GLU A 178 -7.32 -6.66 -1.33
N VAL A 179 -6.42 -5.68 -1.47
CA VAL A 179 -5.24 -5.50 -0.63
C VAL A 179 -5.28 -4.12 0.01
N LYS A 180 -5.02 -4.07 1.31
CA LYS A 180 -4.69 -2.83 2.02
C LYS A 180 -3.17 -2.70 2.09
N THR A 181 -2.61 -1.59 1.62
CA THR A 181 -1.16 -1.35 1.65
C THR A 181 -0.84 0.07 2.08
N MET A 182 0.32 0.26 2.72
CA MET A 182 0.88 1.58 3.01
C MET A 182 1.84 2.10 1.92
N LEU A 183 2.12 1.26 0.92
CA LEU A 183 3.04 1.59 -0.15
C LEU A 183 2.44 2.63 -1.09
N SER A 184 3.30 3.32 -1.84
CA SER A 184 2.91 4.05 -3.04
C SER A 184 2.65 3.09 -4.21
N PRO A 185 1.97 3.52 -5.29
CA PRO A 185 1.77 2.69 -6.48
C PRO A 185 3.07 2.14 -7.06
N GLU A 186 4.14 2.94 -7.11
CA GLU A 186 5.45 2.53 -7.63
C GLU A 186 6.11 1.48 -6.73
N GLU A 187 6.09 1.69 -5.41
CA GLU A 187 6.63 0.71 -4.45
C GLU A 187 5.84 -0.60 -4.46
N PHE A 188 4.51 -0.53 -4.55
CA PHE A 188 3.66 -1.71 -4.62
C PHE A 188 3.87 -2.48 -5.93
N MET A 189 4.00 -1.80 -7.06
CA MET A 189 4.34 -2.43 -8.35
C MET A 189 5.70 -3.13 -8.29
N ASN A 190 6.72 -2.48 -7.72
CA ASN A 190 8.05 -3.07 -7.55
C ASN A 190 8.01 -4.31 -6.65
N MET A 191 7.23 -4.28 -5.56
CA MET A 191 7.00 -5.44 -4.70
C MET A 191 6.39 -6.61 -5.47
N LEU A 192 5.36 -6.37 -6.30
CA LEU A 192 4.76 -7.43 -7.11
C LEU A 192 5.77 -8.02 -8.10
N LEU A 193 6.54 -7.18 -8.79
CA LEU A 193 7.60 -7.62 -9.72
C LEU A 193 8.67 -8.46 -9.03
N ASP A 194 9.03 -8.12 -7.79
CA ASP A 194 9.97 -8.91 -6.99
C ASP A 194 9.39 -10.28 -6.63
N PHE A 195 8.12 -10.35 -6.20
CA PHE A 195 7.44 -11.63 -5.93
C PHE A 195 7.33 -12.49 -7.18
N GLU A 196 7.00 -11.88 -8.32
CA GLU A 196 6.99 -12.58 -9.59
C GLU A 196 8.38 -13.15 -9.91
N ARG A 197 9.46 -12.38 -9.72
CA ARG A 197 10.82 -12.84 -9.97
C ARG A 197 11.19 -14.03 -9.07
N ASP A 198 10.81 -13.97 -7.80
CA ASP A 198 11.10 -15.02 -6.82
C ASP A 198 10.35 -16.32 -7.13
N LEU A 199 9.11 -16.21 -7.64
CA LEU A 199 8.29 -17.35 -8.08
C LEU A 199 8.65 -17.85 -9.49
N LYS A 200 9.24 -17.01 -10.35
CA LYS A 200 9.63 -17.30 -11.75
C LYS A 200 11.08 -17.81 -11.91
N ARG A 201 11.67 -18.54 -10.94
CA ARG A 201 13.06 -19.05 -11.00
C ARG A 201 13.46 -19.84 -12.27
N GLU A 202 12.51 -20.18 -13.16
CA GLU A 202 12.74 -20.84 -14.45
C GLU A 202 12.16 -20.03 -15.64
N ARG A 203 12.77 -18.91 -16.03
CA ARG A 203 12.40 -18.24 -17.31
C ARG A 203 13.12 -18.90 -18.49
N LEU A 204 12.42 -19.74 -19.25
CA LEU A 204 12.96 -20.34 -20.49
C LEU A 204 12.59 -19.57 -21.78
N ILE A 205 11.48 -18.80 -21.85
CA ILE A 205 11.04 -18.13 -23.11
C ILE A 205 10.32 -16.78 -22.84
N HIS A 206 10.62 -15.75 -23.65
CA HIS A 206 9.89 -14.46 -23.66
C HIS A 206 8.51 -14.63 -24.34
N TRP A 207 7.41 -14.29 -23.66
CA TRP A 207 6.01 -14.65 -23.99
C TRP A 207 5.62 -16.12 -23.76
N GLY A 208 6.50 -16.91 -23.14
CA GLY A 208 6.19 -18.27 -22.71
C GLY A 208 5.25 -18.33 -21.48
N PRO A 209 4.85 -19.55 -21.09
CA PRO A 209 4.02 -19.79 -19.91
C PRO A 209 4.60 -19.12 -18.65
N ARG A 210 3.75 -18.58 -17.76
CA ARG A 210 4.16 -17.88 -16.54
C ARG A 210 3.75 -18.68 -15.31
N THR A 211 4.68 -18.86 -14.37
CA THR A 211 4.38 -19.42 -13.05
C THR A 211 3.36 -18.58 -12.30
N ILE A 212 3.42 -17.25 -12.45
CA ILE A 212 2.40 -16.33 -11.94
C ILE A 212 2.46 -15.00 -12.68
N ASP A 213 1.32 -14.32 -12.78
CA ASP A 213 1.17 -12.96 -13.28
C ASP A 213 0.42 -12.14 -12.22
N LEU A 214 0.94 -10.97 -11.85
CA LEU A 214 0.36 -10.08 -10.84
C LEU A 214 0.15 -8.68 -11.42
N ASP A 215 -1.11 -8.30 -11.64
CA ASP A 215 -1.47 -7.01 -12.25
C ASP A 215 -2.23 -6.11 -11.25
N ILE A 216 -1.81 -4.86 -11.10
CA ILE A 216 -2.60 -3.84 -10.38
C ILE A 216 -3.78 -3.42 -11.25
N LEU A 217 -5.01 -3.69 -10.81
CA LEU A 217 -6.22 -3.32 -11.53
C LEU A 217 -6.68 -1.90 -11.17
N LEU A 218 -6.75 -1.61 -9.87
CA LEU A 218 -7.23 -0.34 -9.32
C LEU A 218 -6.41 0.01 -8.07
N TYR A 219 -6.21 1.30 -7.84
CA TYR A 219 -5.48 1.82 -6.68
C TYR A 219 -6.22 3.05 -6.15
N ASP A 220 -6.99 2.89 -5.07
CA ASP A 220 -7.99 3.87 -4.63
C ASP A 220 -8.84 4.39 -5.80
N ASN A 221 -8.80 5.71 -6.04
CA ASN A 221 -9.40 6.41 -7.17
C ASN A 221 -8.32 6.99 -8.11
N LEU A 222 -7.09 6.49 -8.05
CA LEU A 222 -5.97 6.98 -8.84
C LEU A 222 -6.22 6.75 -10.33
N VAL A 223 -5.92 7.78 -11.11
CA VAL A 223 -5.81 7.72 -12.57
C VAL A 223 -4.44 8.24 -12.94
N THR A 224 -3.62 7.40 -13.55
CA THR A 224 -2.26 7.74 -14.00
C THR A 224 -2.02 7.19 -15.40
N SER A 225 -1.22 7.93 -16.16
CA SER A 225 -0.73 7.55 -17.48
C SER A 225 0.79 7.37 -17.49
N ASP A 226 1.42 7.18 -16.32
CA ASP A 226 2.85 6.81 -16.23
C ASP A 226 3.02 5.44 -16.92
N GLU A 227 3.88 5.39 -17.93
CA GLU A 227 4.15 4.19 -18.71
C GLU A 227 4.67 3.02 -17.86
N ARG A 228 5.21 3.31 -16.68
CA ARG A 228 5.72 2.29 -15.74
C ARG A 228 4.62 1.62 -14.92
N TYR A 229 3.48 2.29 -14.70
CA TYR A 229 2.35 1.77 -13.90
C TYR A 229 1.03 2.48 -14.27
N ILE A 230 0.40 2.07 -15.37
CA ILE A 230 -0.90 2.63 -15.79
C ILE A 230 -2.01 2.08 -14.88
N ILE A 231 -2.69 2.97 -14.17
CA ILE A 231 -3.80 2.64 -13.24
C ILE A 231 -4.98 3.57 -13.56
N PRO A 232 -6.23 3.06 -13.70
CA PRO A 232 -6.61 1.64 -13.75
C PRO A 232 -5.92 0.85 -14.85
N HIS A 233 -5.78 -0.47 -14.69
CA HIS A 233 -5.19 -1.30 -15.72
C HIS A 233 -5.95 -1.12 -17.04
N PRO A 234 -5.27 -0.74 -18.14
CA PRO A 234 -5.92 -0.16 -19.33
C PRO A 234 -6.94 -1.10 -19.99
N ARG A 235 -6.71 -2.41 -19.89
CA ARG A 235 -7.54 -3.45 -20.52
C ARG A 235 -8.37 -4.27 -19.54
N MET A 236 -8.48 -3.84 -18.28
CA MET A 236 -9.23 -4.64 -17.29
C MET A 236 -10.69 -4.81 -17.70
N ALA A 237 -11.32 -3.75 -18.23
CA ALA A 237 -12.73 -3.73 -18.63
C ALA A 237 -13.02 -4.49 -19.95
N GLU A 238 -12.00 -5.09 -20.58
CA GLU A 238 -12.16 -5.93 -21.78
C GLU A 238 -12.10 -7.43 -21.45
N ARG A 239 -11.69 -7.78 -20.22
CA ARG A 239 -11.29 -9.14 -19.85
C ARG A 239 -12.26 -9.71 -18.82
N MET A 240 -13.14 -10.63 -19.26
CA MET A 240 -14.09 -11.27 -18.35
C MET A 240 -13.39 -12.02 -17.23
N PHE A 241 -12.28 -12.71 -17.51
CA PHE A 241 -11.49 -13.43 -16.50
C PHE A 241 -10.82 -12.51 -15.45
N VAL A 242 -10.83 -11.19 -15.64
CA VAL A 242 -10.40 -10.18 -14.65
C VAL A 242 -11.62 -9.60 -13.92
N ILE A 243 -12.65 -9.21 -14.67
CA ILE A 243 -13.84 -8.55 -14.13
C ILE A 243 -14.71 -9.51 -13.32
N GLU A 244 -14.83 -10.77 -13.72
CA GLU A 244 -15.60 -11.80 -13.01
C GLU A 244 -15.05 -12.01 -11.59
N PRO A 245 -13.76 -12.33 -11.37
CA PRO A 245 -13.18 -12.38 -10.03
C PRO A 245 -13.26 -11.06 -9.25
N LEU A 246 -13.02 -9.92 -9.89
CA LEU A 246 -13.08 -8.62 -9.21
C LEU A 246 -14.51 -8.31 -8.71
N CYS A 247 -15.52 -8.69 -9.49
CA CYS A 247 -16.92 -8.50 -9.15
C CYS A 247 -17.35 -9.33 -7.93
N ASP A 248 -16.73 -10.48 -7.68
CA ASP A 248 -17.00 -11.31 -6.49
C ASP A 248 -16.67 -10.57 -5.18
N ILE A 249 -15.60 -9.78 -5.18
CA ILE A 249 -15.07 -9.12 -3.95
C ILE A 249 -15.40 -7.64 -3.84
N ALA A 250 -15.69 -7.00 -4.98
CA ALA A 250 -15.81 -5.55 -5.11
C ALA A 250 -16.84 -5.11 -6.17
N PRO A 251 -18.09 -5.63 -6.16
CA PRO A 251 -19.06 -5.38 -7.22
C PRO A 251 -19.43 -3.89 -7.37
N TYR A 252 -19.39 -3.13 -6.27
CA TYR A 252 -19.83 -1.74 -6.21
C TYR A 252 -18.68 -0.72 -6.29
N VAL A 253 -17.42 -1.18 -6.44
CA VAL A 253 -16.31 -0.26 -6.68
C VAL A 253 -16.53 0.42 -8.03
N ILE A 254 -16.30 1.73 -8.06
CA ILE A 254 -16.45 2.54 -9.27
C ILE A 254 -15.10 2.58 -9.97
N HIS A 255 -15.08 2.16 -11.23
CA HIS A 255 -13.92 2.34 -12.09
C HIS A 255 -13.71 3.84 -12.35
N PRO A 256 -12.56 4.46 -12.00
CA PRO A 256 -12.44 5.91 -11.95
C PRO A 256 -12.47 6.60 -13.32
N VAL A 257 -12.07 5.89 -14.40
CA VAL A 257 -12.19 6.40 -15.78
C VAL A 257 -13.58 6.18 -16.39
N LEU A 258 -14.10 4.96 -16.34
CA LEU A 258 -15.40 4.62 -16.93
C LEU A 258 -16.60 5.15 -16.13
N ASN A 259 -16.38 5.50 -14.85
CA ASN A 259 -17.41 5.93 -13.90
C ASN A 259 -18.60 4.94 -13.80
N LYS A 260 -18.29 3.64 -13.84
CA LYS A 260 -19.24 2.53 -13.73
C LYS A 260 -18.85 1.60 -12.60
N ARG A 261 -19.84 0.95 -11.98
CA ARG A 261 -19.56 -0.10 -10.98
C ARG A 261 -19.00 -1.32 -11.69
N ILE A 262 -18.14 -2.08 -11.01
CA ILE A 262 -17.59 -3.32 -11.57
C ILE A 262 -18.69 -4.29 -12.02
N CYS A 263 -19.80 -4.40 -11.28
CA CYS A 263 -20.93 -5.23 -11.68
C CYS A 263 -21.62 -4.77 -12.98
N ASP A 264 -21.66 -3.46 -13.24
CA ASP A 264 -22.22 -2.93 -14.48
C ASP A 264 -21.28 -3.21 -15.66
N ILE A 265 -19.96 -3.05 -15.46
CA ILE A 265 -18.93 -3.39 -16.46
C ILE A 265 -19.03 -4.88 -16.82
N LYS A 266 -19.17 -5.77 -15.82
CA LYS A 266 -19.36 -7.21 -16.03
C LYS A 266 -20.54 -7.47 -16.98
N ALA A 267 -21.70 -6.89 -16.67
CA ALA A 267 -22.92 -7.08 -17.46
C ALA A 267 -22.78 -6.59 -18.91
N GLU A 268 -21.98 -5.54 -19.16
CA GLU A 268 -21.71 -5.04 -20.51
C GLU A 268 -20.80 -5.98 -21.32
N ILE A 269 -19.76 -6.55 -20.69
CA ILE A 269 -18.91 -7.54 -21.34
C ILE A 269 -19.72 -8.77 -21.72
N THR A 270 -20.55 -9.31 -20.80
CA THR A 270 -21.41 -10.48 -21.05
C THR A 270 -22.29 -10.30 -22.28
N LYS A 271 -22.96 -9.14 -22.39
CA LYS A 271 -23.81 -8.80 -23.55
C LYS A 271 -23.05 -8.76 -24.87
N THR A 272 -21.78 -8.34 -24.83
CA THR A 272 -20.95 -8.18 -26.04
C THR A 272 -20.36 -9.52 -26.49
N THR A 273 -20.04 -10.43 -25.56
CA THR A 273 -19.43 -11.73 -25.87
C THR A 273 -20.44 -12.83 -26.21
N GLY A 274 -21.75 -12.60 -26.04
CA GLY A 274 -22.79 -13.58 -26.40
C GLY A 274 -22.75 -14.88 -25.59
N ILE A 275 -22.15 -14.84 -24.40
CA ILE A 275 -22.14 -15.92 -23.39
C ILE A 275 -23.19 -15.58 -22.34
#